data_AF-A0A6C0HS91-F1
#
_entry.id   AF-A0A6C0HS91-F1
#
_cell.length_a   1.000
_cell.length_b   1.000
_cell.length_c   1.000
_cell.angle_alpha   90.00
_cell.angle_beta   90.00
_cell.angle_gamma   90.00
#
_symmetry.space_group_name_H-M   'P 1'
#
loop_
_entity.id
_entity.type
_entity.pdbx_description
1 polymer ?
#
loop_
_entity_poly.entity_id
_entity_poly.type
_entity_poly.pdbx_seq_one_letter_code
_entity_poly.pdbx_strand_id
1 'polypeptide(L)'
;MTITFSTCWYVFKAKFGTDVYEKWIDNMLSNVRNYNLVLYCDKLGYEYVKKYSNNVRIKIVIKAFTDFHTFQYKKEWIRNHKMNWLLNEKVDWEVNALWSEKINFVKETIEKKYFDTEFYGWMDIGYMRGRSNDLDKDSLANWPSSSAISKLDSTKIYYALINNNDYYVDQLYSLIQDKNEMGLPKIPIPPNQLSIAGGFFICHRDILPSWFEEYYRKLSDYFNYGYLVKDDQIVIADCVFSKPEKFFLVKENDPRYDNWFLFQRKLREP
;
A
#
# COMPACT_ATOMS: atom_id res chain seq x y z
N MET A 1 0.77 11.07 20.39
CA MET A 1 1.19 11.08 18.97
C MET A 1 0.06 10.50 18.14
N THR A 2 -0.16 11.00 16.92
CA THR A 2 -1.15 10.49 15.96
C THR A 2 -0.49 10.29 14.59
N ILE A 3 -1.16 9.62 13.67
CA ILE A 3 -0.67 9.25 12.35
C ILE A 3 -1.69 9.65 11.29
N THR A 4 -1.21 9.99 10.10
CA THR A 4 -2.07 10.29 8.95
C THR A 4 -1.93 9.21 7.89
N PHE A 5 -3.02 8.53 7.56
CA PHE A 5 -3.05 7.58 6.45
C PHE A 5 -3.59 8.23 5.18
N SER A 6 -3.12 7.76 4.03
CA SER A 6 -3.75 8.00 2.73
C SER A 6 -4.43 6.72 2.25
N THR A 7 -5.55 6.89 1.56
CA THR A 7 -6.28 5.81 0.90
C THR A 7 -6.93 6.32 -0.38
N CYS A 8 -7.53 5.44 -1.18
CA CYS A 8 -8.28 5.89 -2.34
C CYS A 8 -9.49 5.02 -2.69
N TRP A 9 -10.40 5.61 -3.46
CA TRP A 9 -11.50 4.90 -4.11
C TRP A 9 -11.74 5.44 -5.51
N TYR A 10 -11.54 4.57 -6.50
CA TYR A 10 -11.81 4.82 -7.91
C TYR A 10 -12.61 3.63 -8.46
N VAL A 11 -13.65 3.91 -9.23
CA VAL A 11 -14.55 2.87 -9.75
C VAL A 11 -13.97 2.30 -11.05
N PHE A 12 -13.04 1.37 -10.91
CA PHE A 12 -12.45 0.59 -12.01
C PHE A 12 -12.95 -0.86 -11.96
N LYS A 13 -12.73 -1.64 -13.04
CA LYS A 13 -12.95 -3.09 -12.96
C LYS A 13 -11.96 -3.71 -11.98
N ALA A 14 -12.46 -4.08 -10.81
CA ALA A 14 -11.66 -4.59 -9.70
C ALA A 14 -11.90 -6.09 -9.46
N LYS A 15 -11.15 -6.67 -8.52
CA LYS A 15 -11.19 -8.11 -8.18
C LYS A 15 -12.52 -8.55 -7.55
N PHE A 16 -13.25 -7.64 -6.91
CA PHE A 16 -14.51 -7.91 -6.21
C PHE A 16 -15.59 -6.94 -6.69
N GLY A 17 -16.85 -7.31 -6.48
CA GLY A 17 -18.00 -6.45 -6.74
C GLY A 17 -18.03 -5.21 -5.85
N THR A 18 -18.72 -4.16 -6.32
CA THR A 18 -18.84 -2.88 -5.62
C THR A 18 -19.52 -3.01 -4.26
N ASP A 19 -20.49 -3.92 -4.13
CA ASP A 19 -21.19 -4.23 -2.88
C ASP A 19 -20.25 -4.71 -1.75
N VAL A 20 -19.27 -5.55 -2.11
CA VAL A 20 -18.24 -6.02 -1.17
C VAL A 20 -17.35 -4.86 -0.73
N TYR A 21 -16.94 -4.01 -1.67
CA TYR A 21 -16.11 -2.85 -1.36
C TYR A 21 -16.84 -1.83 -0.52
N GLU A 22 -18.13 -1.55 -0.76
CA GLU A 22 -18.93 -0.64 0.05
C GLU A 22 -18.94 -1.03 1.52
N LYS A 23 -19.06 -2.33 1.82
CA LYS A 23 -18.98 -2.83 3.20
C LYS A 23 -17.61 -2.57 3.82
N TRP A 24 -16.53 -2.82 3.11
CA TRP A 24 -15.17 -2.58 3.63
C TRP A 24 -14.87 -1.09 3.78
N ILE A 25 -15.32 -0.26 2.86
CA ILE A 25 -15.26 1.20 2.93
C ILE A 25 -15.98 1.66 4.21
N ASP A 26 -17.18 1.17 4.47
CA ASP A 26 -17.94 1.55 5.66
C ASP A 26 -17.24 1.13 6.95
N ASN A 27 -16.71 -0.09 7.00
CA ASN A 27 -15.93 -0.57 8.13
C ASN A 27 -14.71 0.31 8.43
N MET A 28 -14.01 0.80 7.40
CA MET A 28 -12.85 1.67 7.61
C MET A 28 -13.27 3.09 7.97
N LEU A 29 -14.11 3.72 7.15
CA LEU A 29 -14.41 5.15 7.26
C LEU A 29 -15.27 5.50 8.48
N SER A 30 -16.13 4.58 8.94
CA SER A 30 -16.89 4.75 10.19
C SER A 30 -16.03 4.63 11.46
N ASN A 31 -14.78 4.16 11.33
CA ASN A 31 -13.85 3.95 12.43
C ASN A 31 -12.65 4.92 12.43
N VAL A 32 -12.67 5.97 11.59
CA VAL A 32 -11.66 7.05 11.63
C VAL A 32 -11.89 7.92 12.88
N ARG A 33 -11.23 7.56 13.98
CA ARG A 33 -11.41 8.18 15.31
C ARG A 33 -10.12 8.73 15.92
N ASN A 34 -9.03 7.95 15.87
CA ASN A 34 -7.77 8.26 16.56
C ASN A 34 -6.59 8.54 15.61
N TYR A 35 -6.86 8.53 14.31
CA TYR A 35 -5.92 8.86 13.24
C TYR A 35 -6.59 9.81 12.25
N ASN A 36 -5.79 10.45 11.42
CA ASN A 36 -6.29 11.26 10.31
C ASN A 36 -6.24 10.46 9.01
N LEU A 37 -7.16 10.74 8.10
CA LEU A 37 -7.27 10.04 6.82
C LEU A 37 -7.41 11.04 5.69
N VAL A 38 -6.59 10.88 4.65
CA VAL A 38 -6.77 11.56 3.36
C VAL A 38 -7.25 10.55 2.34
N LEU A 39 -8.44 10.77 1.79
CA LEU A 39 -9.09 9.88 0.84
C LEU A 39 -9.08 10.54 -0.55
N TYR A 40 -8.34 9.93 -1.48
CA TYR A 40 -8.31 10.34 -2.88
C TYR A 40 -9.38 9.60 -3.70
N CYS A 41 -10.15 10.31 -4.50
CA CYS A 41 -11.16 9.73 -5.38
C CYS A 41 -11.37 10.60 -6.61
N ASP A 42 -12.04 10.08 -7.63
CA ASP A 42 -12.60 10.91 -8.70
C ASP A 42 -14.03 11.35 -8.34
N LYS A 43 -14.70 12.03 -9.28
CA LYS A 43 -16.09 12.49 -9.08
C LYS A 43 -17.07 11.33 -8.86
N LEU A 44 -16.83 10.17 -9.47
CA LEU A 44 -17.70 9.01 -9.33
C LEU A 44 -17.48 8.33 -7.98
N GLY A 45 -16.22 8.11 -7.60
CA GLY A 45 -15.83 7.59 -6.29
C GLY A 45 -16.32 8.49 -5.14
N TYR A 46 -16.34 9.81 -5.33
CA TYR A 46 -16.86 10.76 -4.35
C TYR A 46 -18.30 10.42 -3.91
N GLU A 47 -19.16 9.96 -4.83
CA GLU A 47 -20.55 9.61 -4.51
C GLU A 47 -20.66 8.50 -3.46
N TYR A 48 -19.68 7.59 -3.38
CA TYR A 48 -19.62 6.50 -2.40
C TYR A 48 -19.17 6.97 -1.02
N VAL A 49 -18.35 8.02 -0.96
CA VAL A 49 -17.63 8.43 0.26
C VAL A 49 -18.11 9.77 0.82
N LYS A 50 -18.93 10.53 0.09
CA LYS A 50 -19.42 11.85 0.50
C LYS A 50 -20.15 11.84 1.84
N LYS A 51 -20.79 10.73 2.23
CA LYS A 51 -21.46 10.59 3.54
C LYS A 51 -20.50 10.73 4.73
N TYR A 52 -19.18 10.58 4.53
CA TYR A 52 -18.18 10.72 5.58
C TYR A 52 -17.52 12.12 5.63
N SER A 53 -17.94 13.06 4.78
CA SER A 53 -17.30 14.38 4.66
C SER A 53 -17.37 15.24 5.92
N ASN A 54 -18.33 14.95 6.81
CA ASN A 54 -18.51 15.69 8.06
C ASN A 54 -17.52 15.25 9.16
N ASN A 55 -16.77 14.17 8.96
CA ASN A 55 -15.74 13.77 9.90
C ASN A 55 -14.51 14.66 9.73
N VAL A 56 -14.21 15.48 10.74
CA VAL A 56 -13.07 16.43 10.74
C VAL A 56 -11.70 15.75 10.59
N ARG A 57 -11.61 14.44 10.82
CA ARG A 57 -10.39 13.64 10.62
C ARG A 57 -10.27 13.04 9.23
N ILE A 58 -11.27 13.22 8.36
CA ILE A 58 -11.27 12.74 6.98
C ILE A 58 -11.18 13.95 6.04
N LYS A 59 -10.11 14.02 5.27
CA LYS A 59 -9.99 14.94 4.13
C LYS A 59 -10.26 14.17 2.84
N ILE A 60 -11.33 14.53 2.14
CA ILE A 60 -11.61 13.99 0.80
C ILE A 60 -10.97 14.91 -0.24
N VAL A 61 -10.22 14.31 -1.19
CA VAL A 61 -9.55 14.99 -2.30
C VAL A 61 -10.09 14.40 -3.60
N ILE A 62 -10.67 15.26 -4.45
CA ILE A 62 -11.08 14.88 -5.80
C ILE A 62 -9.87 15.06 -6.73
N LYS A 63 -9.40 13.97 -7.34
CA LYS A 63 -8.24 13.93 -8.24
C LYS A 63 -8.57 13.03 -9.42
N ALA A 64 -8.31 13.49 -10.65
CA ALA A 64 -8.55 12.65 -11.81
C ALA A 64 -7.44 11.60 -11.95
N PHE A 65 -7.76 10.44 -12.52
CA PHE A 65 -6.78 9.39 -12.83
C PHE A 65 -5.62 9.90 -13.71
N THR A 66 -5.92 10.84 -14.61
CA THR A 66 -4.91 11.49 -15.48
C THR A 66 -3.89 12.33 -14.73
N ASP A 67 -4.19 12.70 -13.48
CA ASP A 67 -3.32 13.53 -12.64
C ASP A 67 -2.41 12.68 -11.74
N PHE A 68 -2.44 11.35 -11.88
CA PHE A 68 -1.60 10.43 -11.14
C PHE A 68 -0.15 10.57 -11.62
N HIS A 69 0.81 10.44 -10.70
CA HIS A 69 2.23 10.37 -11.07
C HIS A 69 2.48 9.18 -12.01
N THR A 70 1.87 8.04 -11.74
CA THR A 70 1.97 6.83 -12.56
C THR A 70 1.33 6.93 -13.94
N PHE A 71 0.47 7.93 -14.19
CA PHE A 71 -0.16 8.14 -15.49
C PHE A 71 0.86 8.51 -16.58
N GLN A 72 2.02 9.06 -16.21
CA GLN A 72 3.13 9.30 -17.14
C GLN A 72 3.60 8.01 -17.83
N TYR A 73 3.41 6.84 -17.20
CA TYR A 73 3.77 5.52 -17.71
C TYR A 73 2.60 4.82 -18.42
N LYS A 74 1.61 5.56 -18.92
CA LYS A 74 0.39 4.98 -19.52
C LYS A 74 0.68 3.94 -20.61
N LYS A 75 1.64 4.22 -21.51
CA LYS A 75 1.95 3.30 -22.62
C LYS A 75 2.58 2.02 -22.11
N GLU A 76 3.46 2.14 -21.12
CA GLU A 76 4.18 1.09 -20.45
C GLU A 76 3.22 0.20 -19.66
N TRP A 77 2.27 0.79 -18.93
CA TRP A 77 1.22 0.04 -18.22
C TRP A 77 0.35 -0.77 -19.15
N ILE A 78 -0.13 -0.17 -20.26
CA ILE A 78 -0.93 -0.87 -21.26
C ILE A 78 -0.13 -2.05 -21.85
N ARG A 79 1.16 -1.86 -22.15
CA ARG A 79 2.03 -2.93 -22.64
C ARG A 79 2.27 -4.02 -21.60
N ASN A 80 2.61 -3.65 -20.36
CA ASN A 80 2.84 -4.56 -19.24
C ASN A 80 1.58 -5.40 -18.96
N HIS A 81 0.41 -4.77 -18.97
CA HIS A 81 -0.86 -5.43 -18.70
C HIS A 81 -1.19 -6.51 -19.74
N LYS A 82 -0.88 -6.29 -21.03
CA LYS A 82 -1.05 -7.32 -22.07
C LYS A 82 -0.26 -8.61 -21.76
N MET A 83 0.89 -8.49 -21.10
CA MET A 83 1.75 -9.62 -20.72
C MET A 83 1.40 -10.21 -19.34
N ASN A 84 0.56 -9.53 -18.56
CA ASN A 84 0.20 -9.90 -17.20
C ASN A 84 -0.98 -10.90 -17.17
N TRP A 85 -0.75 -12.11 -17.70
CA TRP A 85 -1.75 -13.17 -17.83
C TRP A 85 -2.44 -13.60 -16.51
N LEU A 86 -1.85 -13.27 -15.36
CA LEU A 86 -2.45 -13.56 -14.05
C LEU A 86 -3.60 -12.60 -13.67
N LEU A 87 -3.63 -11.42 -14.27
CA LEU A 87 -4.51 -10.31 -13.87
C LEU A 87 -5.24 -9.62 -15.03
N ASN A 88 -4.76 -9.73 -16.25
CA ASN A 88 -5.28 -8.98 -17.40
C ASN A 88 -6.73 -9.29 -17.79
N GLU A 89 -7.26 -10.44 -17.38
CA GLU A 89 -8.69 -10.76 -17.54
C GLU A 89 -9.54 -10.30 -16.34
N LYS A 90 -8.91 -10.07 -15.18
CA LYS A 90 -9.57 -9.83 -13.89
C LYS A 90 -9.71 -8.37 -13.53
N VAL A 91 -8.75 -7.53 -13.91
CA VAL A 91 -8.72 -6.10 -13.60
C VAL A 91 -8.31 -5.30 -14.83
N ASP A 92 -8.56 -3.99 -14.82
CA ASP A 92 -8.04 -3.10 -15.85
C ASP A 92 -6.58 -2.67 -15.56
N TRP A 93 -5.86 -2.20 -16.57
CA TRP A 93 -4.47 -1.73 -16.41
C TRP A 93 -4.38 -0.51 -15.49
N GLU A 94 -5.44 0.30 -15.42
CA GLU A 94 -5.58 1.44 -14.51
C GLU A 94 -5.47 1.01 -13.04
N VAL A 95 -5.92 -0.21 -12.72
CA VAL A 95 -5.80 -0.77 -11.36
C VAL A 95 -4.33 -1.07 -11.04
N ASN A 96 -3.55 -1.57 -12.00
CA ASN A 96 -2.11 -1.77 -11.80
C ASN A 96 -1.40 -0.43 -11.56
N ALA A 97 -1.73 0.61 -12.34
CA ALA A 97 -1.19 1.95 -12.14
C ALA A 97 -1.57 2.52 -10.77
N LEU A 98 -2.83 2.38 -10.36
CA LEU A 98 -3.31 2.81 -9.04
C LEU A 98 -2.59 2.11 -7.89
N TRP A 99 -2.32 0.81 -7.99
CA TRP A 99 -1.54 0.11 -6.96
C TRP A 99 -0.13 0.69 -6.80
N SER A 100 0.48 1.17 -7.88
CA SER A 100 1.77 1.86 -7.83
C SER A 100 1.68 3.34 -7.47
N GLU A 101 0.49 3.95 -7.42
CA GLU A 101 0.30 5.37 -7.08
C GLU A 101 0.34 5.64 -5.56
N LYS A 102 0.20 4.60 -4.75
CA LYS A 102 0.07 4.66 -3.27
C LYS A 102 1.10 5.57 -2.61
N ILE A 103 2.36 5.47 -3.02
CA ILE A 103 3.47 6.24 -2.43
C ILE A 103 3.34 7.72 -2.80
N ASN A 104 2.96 8.03 -4.04
CA ASN A 104 2.70 9.41 -4.46
C ASN A 104 1.49 10.02 -3.73
N PHE A 105 0.42 9.25 -3.45
CA PHE A 105 -0.69 9.75 -2.63
C PHE A 105 -0.24 10.16 -1.23
N VAL A 106 0.60 9.35 -0.59
CA VAL A 106 1.16 9.70 0.72
C VAL A 106 2.06 10.94 0.59
N LYS A 107 2.87 11.04 -0.47
CA LYS A 107 3.73 12.20 -0.73
C LYS A 107 2.92 13.49 -0.87
N GLU A 108 1.88 13.46 -1.70
CA GLU A 108 0.98 14.60 -1.89
C GLU A 108 0.29 14.99 -0.58
N THR A 109 -0.14 14.00 0.22
CA THR A 109 -0.73 14.24 1.55
C THR A 109 0.20 15.03 2.48
N ILE A 110 1.50 14.68 2.49
CA ILE A 110 2.51 15.39 3.29
C ILE A 110 2.74 16.80 2.76
N GLU A 111 2.94 16.94 1.45
CA GLU A 111 3.25 18.23 0.81
C GLU A 111 2.11 19.24 0.95
N LYS A 112 0.86 18.77 0.88
CA LYS A 112 -0.32 19.61 1.06
C LYS A 112 -0.63 19.93 2.52
N LYS A 113 0.03 19.26 3.47
CA LYS A 113 -0.13 19.48 4.92
C LYS A 113 -1.61 19.48 5.36
N TYR A 114 -2.40 18.53 4.84
CA TYR A 114 -3.82 18.42 5.22
C TYR A 114 -4.00 18.17 6.72
N PHE A 115 -3.04 17.47 7.32
CA PHE A 115 -2.89 17.25 8.75
C PHE A 115 -1.42 17.37 9.11
N ASP A 116 -1.11 17.85 10.31
CA ASP A 116 0.26 17.94 10.81
C ASP A 116 0.56 16.75 11.72
N THR A 117 1.19 15.73 11.14
CA THR A 117 1.72 14.56 11.85
C THR A 117 3.16 14.29 11.46
N GLU A 118 3.85 13.45 12.24
CA GLU A 118 5.23 13.01 11.95
C GLU A 118 5.25 11.74 11.10
N PHE A 119 4.39 10.77 11.46
CA PHE A 119 4.22 9.53 10.70
C PHE A 119 3.07 9.64 9.71
N TYR A 120 3.29 9.04 8.55
CA TYR A 120 2.32 8.90 7.49
C TYR A 120 2.34 7.47 6.95
N GLY A 121 1.29 7.08 6.25
CA GLY A 121 1.25 5.77 5.65
C GLY A 121 0.18 5.62 4.59
N TRP A 122 0.24 4.49 3.89
CA TRP A 122 -0.84 4.03 3.04
C TRP A 122 -1.67 2.97 3.78
N MET A 123 -2.98 3.00 3.58
CA MET A 123 -3.89 1.93 3.99
C MET A 123 -4.91 1.72 2.88
N ASP A 124 -4.93 0.53 2.27
CA ASP A 124 -5.96 0.17 1.30
C ASP A 124 -7.36 0.40 1.90
N ILE A 125 -8.29 0.95 1.12
CA ILE A 125 -9.63 1.27 1.63
C ILE A 125 -10.41 0.01 2.08
N GLY A 126 -10.01 -1.14 1.54
CA GLY A 126 -10.53 -2.46 1.91
C GLY A 126 -9.75 -3.17 3.02
N TYR A 127 -8.88 -2.47 3.76
CA TYR A 127 -8.00 -3.09 4.77
C TYR A 127 -8.76 -3.54 6.03
N MET A 128 -9.84 -2.85 6.39
CA MET A 128 -10.69 -3.19 7.55
C MET A 128 -11.89 -4.04 7.10
N ARG A 129 -11.69 -5.35 6.91
CA ARG A 129 -12.73 -6.23 6.33
C ARG A 129 -13.76 -6.75 7.34
N GLY A 130 -13.37 -6.90 8.61
CA GLY A 130 -14.25 -7.42 9.67
C GLY A 130 -14.61 -8.89 9.50
N ARG A 131 -13.69 -9.72 8.99
CA ARG A 131 -13.85 -11.19 8.94
C ARG A 131 -13.55 -11.81 10.30
N SER A 132 -13.82 -13.11 10.44
CA SER A 132 -13.53 -13.87 11.66
C SER A 132 -12.04 -13.95 12.01
N ASN A 133 -11.15 -13.69 11.05
CA ASN A 133 -9.69 -13.64 11.23
C ASN A 133 -9.12 -12.20 11.14
N ASP A 134 -9.98 -11.19 11.27
CA ASP A 134 -9.60 -9.78 11.42
C ASP A 134 -9.94 -9.29 12.84
N LEU A 135 -9.56 -8.05 13.18
CA LEU A 135 -10.11 -7.42 14.37
C LEU A 135 -11.56 -6.98 14.11
N ASP A 136 -12.42 -7.15 15.11
CA ASP A 136 -13.78 -6.62 15.08
C ASP A 136 -13.82 -5.10 15.31
N LYS A 137 -15.01 -4.51 15.11
CA LYS A 137 -15.24 -3.07 15.22
C LYS A 137 -14.95 -2.53 16.62
N ASP A 138 -15.25 -3.30 17.67
CA ASP A 138 -15.07 -2.87 19.05
C ASP A 138 -13.57 -2.85 19.43
N SER A 139 -12.83 -3.86 18.97
CA SER A 139 -11.36 -3.90 19.00
C SER A 139 -10.75 -2.75 18.19
N LEU A 140 -11.46 -2.34 17.12
CA LEU A 140 -11.30 -1.14 16.29
C LEU A 140 -11.30 0.20 17.04
N ALA A 141 -12.07 0.30 18.12
CA ALA A 141 -12.57 1.58 18.59
C ALA A 141 -11.48 2.58 19.00
N ASN A 142 -10.36 2.05 19.52
CA ASN A 142 -9.22 2.85 19.98
C ASN A 142 -8.00 2.80 19.03
N TRP A 143 -8.14 2.17 17.86
CA TRP A 143 -7.04 2.04 16.91
C TRP A 143 -6.79 3.34 16.11
N PRO A 144 -5.53 3.67 15.80
CA PRO A 144 -4.30 3.06 16.32
C PRO A 144 -3.96 3.59 17.73
N SER A 145 -3.23 2.79 18.49
CA SER A 145 -2.65 3.14 19.78
C SER A 145 -1.58 4.21 19.61
N SER A 146 -1.72 5.34 20.31
CA SER A 146 -0.72 6.40 20.28
C SER A 146 0.65 5.94 20.80
N SER A 147 0.69 4.97 21.71
CA SER A 147 1.94 4.42 22.23
C SER A 147 2.60 3.49 21.22
N ALA A 148 1.84 2.71 20.44
CA ALA A 148 2.38 1.97 19.30
C ALA A 148 3.02 2.90 18.29
N ILE A 149 2.35 4.01 17.94
CA ILE A 149 2.89 4.99 17.00
C ILE A 149 4.18 5.63 17.53
N SER A 150 4.26 5.94 18.83
CA SER A 150 5.48 6.52 19.43
C SER A 150 6.68 5.59 19.45
N LYS A 151 6.49 4.28 19.25
CA LYS A 151 7.56 3.28 19.19
C LYS A 151 8.11 3.07 17.78
N LEU A 152 7.52 3.72 16.77
CA LEU A 152 8.00 3.63 15.40
C LEU A 152 9.35 4.37 15.28
N ASP A 153 10.29 3.72 14.59
CA ASP A 153 11.59 4.26 14.24
C ASP A 153 11.43 5.21 13.05
N SER A 154 11.81 6.46 13.24
CA SER A 154 11.69 7.50 12.21
C SER A 154 12.61 7.27 11.00
N THR A 155 13.56 6.35 11.09
CA THR A 155 14.50 6.00 10.02
C THR A 155 14.04 4.83 9.16
N LYS A 156 12.89 4.21 9.47
CA LYS A 156 12.43 2.96 8.84
C LYS A 156 11.12 3.11 8.10
N ILE A 157 11.00 2.37 7.00
CA ILE A 157 9.75 2.14 6.27
C ILE A 157 9.19 0.78 6.69
N TYR A 158 7.97 0.79 7.22
CA TYR A 158 7.31 -0.39 7.76
C TYR A 158 6.45 -1.06 6.70
N TYR A 159 6.70 -2.36 6.47
CA TYR A 159 5.84 -3.24 5.67
C TYR A 159 5.57 -4.54 6.42
N ALA A 160 4.51 -5.23 6.03
CA ALA A 160 4.19 -6.56 6.53
C ALA A 160 4.93 -7.63 5.71
N LEU A 161 5.66 -8.52 6.38
CA LEU A 161 6.12 -9.78 5.79
C LEU A 161 5.03 -10.82 6.04
N ILE A 162 4.33 -11.22 4.98
CA ILE A 162 3.16 -12.09 5.08
C ILE A 162 3.51 -13.58 5.13
N ASN A 163 4.72 -13.93 4.68
CA ASN A 163 5.19 -15.30 4.62
C ASN A 163 6.30 -15.51 5.64
N ASN A 164 6.01 -16.36 6.63
CA ASN A 164 6.91 -16.67 7.73
C ASN A 164 7.87 -17.84 7.43
N ASN A 165 7.85 -18.38 6.21
CA ASN A 165 8.81 -19.40 5.80
C ASN A 165 10.16 -18.71 5.49
N ASP A 166 11.08 -18.74 6.45
CA ASP A 166 12.39 -18.09 6.31
C ASP A 166 13.18 -18.64 5.11
N TYR A 167 13.12 -19.94 4.82
CA TYR A 167 13.77 -20.51 3.63
C TYR A 167 13.28 -19.88 2.33
N TYR A 168 11.96 -19.72 2.19
CA TYR A 168 11.37 -19.05 1.04
C TYR A 168 11.82 -17.58 0.93
N VAL A 169 11.87 -16.88 2.06
CA VAL A 169 12.29 -15.47 2.11
C VAL A 169 13.77 -15.33 1.75
N ASP A 170 14.63 -16.21 2.24
CA ASP A 170 16.07 -16.22 1.96
C ASP A 170 16.36 -16.54 0.48
N GLN A 171 15.58 -17.45 -0.12
CA GLN A 171 15.65 -17.72 -1.55
C GLN A 171 15.26 -16.49 -2.38
N LEU A 172 14.17 -15.82 -2.01
CA LEU A 172 13.72 -14.61 -2.70
C LEU A 172 14.72 -13.46 -2.54
N TYR A 173 15.29 -13.30 -1.34
CA TYR A 173 16.37 -12.35 -1.08
C TYR A 173 17.58 -12.63 -1.97
N SER A 174 18.05 -13.87 -2.03
CA SER A 174 19.20 -14.27 -2.85
C SER A 174 18.97 -14.03 -4.34
N LEU A 175 17.77 -14.38 -4.84
CA LEU A 175 17.37 -14.10 -6.23
C LEU A 175 17.39 -12.60 -6.54
N ILE A 176 16.88 -11.78 -5.62
CA ILE A 176 16.83 -10.34 -5.81
C ILE A 176 18.23 -9.72 -5.71
N GLN A 177 19.11 -10.24 -4.87
CA GLN A 177 20.49 -9.75 -4.73
C GLN A 177 21.39 -10.12 -5.91
N ASP A 178 21.07 -11.18 -6.66
CA ASP A 178 21.78 -11.51 -7.89
C ASP A 178 21.39 -10.56 -9.03
N LYS A 179 22.01 -9.37 -9.05
CA LYS A 179 21.70 -8.28 -9.99
C LYS A 179 22.45 -8.40 -11.31
N ASN A 180 21.82 -7.97 -12.40
CA ASN A 180 22.46 -7.68 -13.69
C ASN A 180 23.12 -6.28 -13.67
N GLU A 181 23.76 -5.92 -14.79
CA GLU A 181 24.45 -4.63 -14.96
C GLU A 181 23.53 -3.40 -14.83
N MET A 182 22.21 -3.59 -14.98
CA MET A 182 21.18 -2.54 -14.88
C MET A 182 20.63 -2.39 -13.45
N GLY A 183 21.14 -3.16 -12.48
CA GLY A 183 20.67 -3.12 -11.09
C GLY A 183 19.30 -3.80 -10.87
N LEU A 184 18.85 -4.63 -11.82
CA LEU A 184 17.66 -5.48 -11.72
C LEU A 184 18.07 -6.93 -11.44
N PRO A 185 17.22 -7.77 -10.81
CA PRO A 185 17.50 -9.19 -10.64
C PRO A 185 17.78 -9.87 -11.99
N LYS A 186 18.86 -10.66 -12.11
CA LYS A 186 19.18 -11.38 -13.36
C LYS A 186 18.04 -12.28 -13.80
N ILE A 187 17.43 -12.96 -12.84
CA ILE A 187 16.21 -13.73 -13.02
C ILE A 187 15.04 -12.88 -12.52
N PRO A 188 14.01 -12.60 -13.35
CA PRO A 188 12.84 -11.85 -12.91
C PRO A 188 12.20 -12.46 -11.66
N ILE A 189 11.74 -11.59 -10.75
CA ILE A 189 11.02 -12.02 -9.56
C ILE A 189 9.79 -12.83 -9.97
N PRO A 190 9.56 -14.04 -9.41
CA PRO A 190 8.39 -14.84 -9.74
C PRO A 190 7.09 -14.06 -9.52
N PRO A 191 6.18 -14.02 -10.50
CA PRO A 191 4.97 -13.20 -10.39
C PRO A 191 4.02 -13.71 -9.28
N ASN A 192 4.09 -15.00 -8.95
CA ASN A 192 3.32 -15.61 -7.86
C ASN A 192 4.01 -15.48 -6.49
N GLN A 193 5.06 -14.68 -6.35
CA GLN A 193 5.72 -14.47 -5.06
C GLN A 193 4.73 -13.95 -4.00
N LEU A 194 4.84 -14.48 -2.79
CA LEU A 194 4.07 -14.09 -1.61
C LEU A 194 5.04 -13.77 -0.48
N SER A 195 5.54 -12.53 -0.41
CA SER A 195 6.49 -12.09 0.62
C SER A 195 6.03 -10.85 1.37
N ILE A 196 5.88 -9.71 0.69
CA ILE A 196 5.60 -8.40 1.29
C ILE A 196 4.19 -7.94 0.91
N ALA A 197 3.38 -7.52 1.89
CA ALA A 197 2.04 -6.96 1.62
C ALA A 197 2.14 -5.53 1.06
N GLY A 198 1.54 -5.27 -0.10
CA GLY A 198 1.48 -3.90 -0.68
C GLY A 198 0.31 -3.05 -0.18
N GLY A 199 -0.62 -3.62 0.59
CA GLY A 199 -1.86 -2.95 1.01
C GLY A 199 -1.70 -1.96 2.17
N PHE A 200 -0.52 -1.89 2.80
CA PHE A 200 -0.27 -1.04 3.95
C PHE A 200 1.22 -0.74 4.11
N PHE A 201 1.58 0.50 4.39
CA PHE A 201 2.92 0.87 4.87
C PHE A 201 2.89 2.09 5.78
N ILE A 202 3.92 2.25 6.60
CA ILE A 202 4.14 3.45 7.43
C ILE A 202 5.57 3.95 7.27
N CYS A 203 5.76 5.26 7.27
CA CYS A 203 7.07 5.89 7.33
C CYS A 203 6.99 7.25 8.02
N HIS A 204 8.14 7.75 8.47
CA HIS A 204 8.26 9.15 8.87
C HIS A 204 8.19 10.06 7.64
N ARG A 205 7.70 11.30 7.81
CA ARG A 205 7.61 12.27 6.71
C ARG A 205 8.95 12.55 6.03
N ASP A 206 10.04 12.54 6.79
CA ASP A 206 11.37 12.90 6.28
C ASP A 206 11.99 11.80 5.40
N ILE A 207 11.57 10.54 5.55
CA ILE A 207 12.11 9.44 4.73
C ILE A 207 11.29 9.18 3.47
N LEU A 208 10.03 9.63 3.42
CA LEU A 208 9.13 9.40 2.30
C LEU A 208 9.69 9.90 0.95
N PRO A 209 10.34 11.08 0.83
CA PRO A 209 10.94 11.49 -0.43
C PRO A 209 11.94 10.47 -0.96
N SER A 210 12.80 9.93 -0.10
CA SER A 210 13.75 8.88 -0.50
C SER A 210 13.07 7.57 -0.89
N TRP A 211 11.93 7.25 -0.27
CA TRP A 211 11.14 6.07 -0.63
C TRP A 211 10.47 6.24 -1.99
N PHE A 212 9.88 7.41 -2.22
CA PHE A 212 9.28 7.80 -3.50
C PHE A 212 10.29 7.63 -4.64
N GLU A 213 11.47 8.24 -4.53
CA GLU A 213 12.51 8.17 -5.57
C GLU A 213 12.96 6.72 -5.81
N GLU A 214 13.19 5.93 -4.76
CA GLU A 214 13.62 4.53 -4.92
C GLU A 214 12.58 3.70 -5.65
N TYR A 215 11.30 3.79 -5.25
CA TYR A 215 10.22 3.01 -5.83
C TYR A 215 10.00 3.38 -7.30
N TYR A 216 9.86 4.68 -7.62
CA TYR A 216 9.54 5.09 -8.98
C TYR A 216 10.73 4.96 -9.94
N ARG A 217 11.97 5.09 -9.45
CA ARG A 217 13.16 4.71 -10.22
C ARG A 217 13.12 3.22 -10.56
N LYS A 218 12.86 2.35 -9.58
CA LYS A 218 12.77 0.91 -9.79
C LYS A 218 11.63 0.54 -10.74
N LEU A 219 10.45 1.17 -10.61
CA LEU A 219 9.33 0.98 -11.50
C LEU A 219 9.68 1.36 -12.95
N SER A 220 10.35 2.50 -13.14
CA SER A 220 10.83 2.96 -14.44
C SER A 220 11.82 1.96 -15.05
N ASP A 221 12.79 1.46 -14.27
CA ASP A 221 13.74 0.43 -14.71
C ASP A 221 13.00 -0.83 -15.20
N TYR A 222 11.97 -1.29 -14.47
CA TYR A 222 11.18 -2.45 -14.88
C TYR A 222 10.52 -2.24 -16.25
N PHE A 223 9.95 -1.05 -16.49
CA PHE A 223 9.35 -0.75 -17.78
C PHE A 223 10.38 -0.66 -18.90
N ASN A 224 11.49 0.05 -18.67
CA ASN A 224 12.54 0.28 -19.67
C ASN A 224 13.19 -1.03 -20.12
N TYR A 225 13.35 -1.99 -19.22
CA TYR A 225 14.01 -3.27 -19.49
C TYR A 225 13.05 -4.44 -19.65
N GLY A 226 11.74 -4.18 -19.72
CA GLY A 226 10.73 -5.18 -20.05
C GLY A 226 10.47 -6.23 -18.97
N TYR A 227 10.77 -5.92 -17.70
CA TYR A 227 10.41 -6.77 -16.57
C TYR A 227 8.90 -6.66 -16.29
N LEU A 228 8.27 -7.79 -15.97
CA LEU A 228 6.86 -7.83 -15.62
C LEU A 228 6.61 -7.16 -14.26
N VAL A 229 5.78 -6.13 -14.25
CA VAL A 229 5.19 -5.57 -13.04
C VAL A 229 3.82 -6.19 -12.86
N LYS A 230 3.75 -7.35 -12.19
CA LYS A 230 2.47 -8.04 -11.98
C LYS A 230 1.55 -7.16 -11.11
N ASP A 231 2.06 -6.71 -9.99
CA ASP A 231 1.44 -5.73 -9.08
C ASP A 231 2.55 -4.97 -8.35
N ASP A 232 2.16 -4.01 -7.51
CA ASP A 232 3.07 -3.19 -6.71
C ASP A 232 3.99 -4.02 -5.81
N GLN A 233 3.55 -5.20 -5.37
CA GLN A 233 4.30 -6.08 -4.48
C GLN A 233 5.62 -6.58 -5.10
N ILE A 234 5.70 -6.71 -6.43
CA ILE A 234 6.94 -7.10 -7.12
C ILE A 234 8.01 -6.02 -6.94
N VAL A 235 7.64 -4.77 -7.19
CA VAL A 235 8.54 -3.62 -7.07
C VAL A 235 8.90 -3.37 -5.60
N ILE A 236 7.92 -3.49 -4.70
CA ILE A 236 8.15 -3.38 -3.25
C ILE A 236 9.15 -4.45 -2.78
N ALA A 237 8.96 -5.72 -3.17
CA ALA A 237 9.88 -6.79 -2.79
C ALA A 237 11.30 -6.53 -3.30
N ASP A 238 11.46 -6.09 -4.56
CA ASP A 238 12.78 -5.72 -5.09
C ASP A 238 13.43 -4.63 -4.25
N CYS A 239 12.70 -3.54 -3.94
CA CYS A 239 13.21 -2.45 -3.12
C CYS A 239 13.59 -2.91 -1.70
N VAL A 240 12.69 -3.63 -1.03
CA VAL A 240 12.87 -4.13 0.34
C VAL A 240 14.09 -5.02 0.43
N PHE A 241 14.18 -6.02 -0.44
CA PHE A 241 15.26 -6.99 -0.38
C PHE A 241 16.57 -6.46 -0.95
N SER A 242 16.55 -5.42 -1.80
CA SER A 242 17.77 -4.74 -2.27
C SER A 242 18.41 -3.83 -1.21
N LYS A 243 17.61 -3.25 -0.30
CA LYS A 243 18.05 -2.28 0.71
C LYS A 243 17.42 -2.56 2.09
N PRO A 244 17.63 -3.78 2.65
CA PRO A 244 16.92 -4.22 3.85
C PRO A 244 17.13 -3.29 5.06
N GLU A 245 18.24 -2.57 5.11
CA GLU A 245 18.56 -1.59 6.15
C GLU A 245 17.59 -0.41 6.21
N LYS A 246 16.85 -0.10 5.14
CA LYS A 246 15.85 0.99 5.11
C LYS A 246 14.47 0.56 5.60
N PHE A 247 14.21 -0.75 5.68
CA PHE A 247 12.89 -1.28 5.95
C PHE A 247 12.84 -1.97 7.30
N PHE A 248 11.66 -1.94 7.91
CA PHE A 248 11.33 -2.77 9.06
C PHE A 248 10.17 -3.69 8.66
N LEU A 249 10.46 -4.99 8.62
CA LEU A 249 9.46 -6.00 8.28
C LEU A 249 8.78 -6.51 9.53
N VAL A 250 7.49 -6.20 9.64
CA VAL A 250 6.65 -6.71 10.71
C VAL A 250 6.22 -8.14 10.37
N LYS A 251 6.47 -9.06 11.30
CA LYS A 251 6.03 -10.47 11.24
C LYS A 251 4.99 -10.74 12.33
N GLU A 252 4.09 -11.67 12.08
CA GLU A 252 3.13 -12.22 13.06
C GLU A 252 3.03 -13.73 12.86
N ASN A 253 3.05 -14.51 13.94
CA ASN A 253 2.98 -15.98 13.90
C ASN A 253 1.66 -16.53 14.47
N ASP A 254 0.71 -15.66 14.82
CA ASP A 254 -0.58 -16.10 15.38
C ASP A 254 -1.48 -16.64 14.24
N PRO A 255 -1.74 -17.97 14.20
CA PRO A 255 -2.47 -18.58 13.09
C PRO A 255 -3.94 -18.20 13.02
N ARG A 256 -4.46 -17.49 14.04
CA ARG A 256 -5.85 -16.99 14.07
C ARG A 256 -6.05 -15.80 13.14
N TYR A 257 -4.99 -15.07 12.81
CA TYR A 257 -5.05 -13.83 12.04
C TYR A 257 -4.47 -13.99 10.65
N ASP A 258 -4.97 -13.15 9.74
CA ASP A 258 -4.48 -13.05 8.38
C ASP A 258 -3.32 -12.05 8.32
N ASN A 259 -2.10 -12.54 8.05
CA ASN A 259 -0.89 -11.71 8.00
C ASN A 259 -0.96 -10.58 6.98
N TRP A 260 -1.82 -10.69 5.95
CA TRP A 260 -2.08 -9.59 5.01
C TRP A 260 -2.61 -8.32 5.69
N PHE A 261 -3.20 -8.47 6.87
CA PHE A 261 -3.82 -7.39 7.62
C PHE A 261 -3.09 -7.07 8.92
N LEU A 262 -1.91 -7.64 9.21
CA LEU A 262 -1.28 -7.66 10.54
C LEU A 262 -1.19 -6.29 11.25
N PHE A 263 -1.15 -5.17 10.51
CA PHE A 263 -1.11 -3.83 11.13
C PHE A 263 -2.33 -3.47 11.98
N GLN A 264 -3.48 -4.13 11.81
CA GLN A 264 -4.57 -3.91 12.79
C GLN A 264 -4.16 -4.40 14.19
N ARG A 265 -3.35 -5.47 14.33
CA ARG A 265 -2.77 -5.88 15.62
C ARG A 265 -1.58 -5.04 16.00
N LYS A 266 -0.62 -4.86 15.08
CA LYS A 266 0.66 -4.19 15.37
C LYS A 266 0.48 -2.79 15.93
N LEU A 267 -0.53 -2.07 15.45
CA LEU A 267 -0.82 -0.70 15.90
C LEU A 267 -1.91 -0.64 16.98
N ARG A 268 -2.41 -1.78 17.48
CA ARG A 268 -3.33 -1.82 18.61
C ARG A 268 -2.59 -1.88 19.96
N GLU A 269 -1.45 -2.56 20.01
CA GLU A 269 -0.74 -2.83 21.26
C GLU A 269 -0.25 -1.54 21.97
N PRO A 270 -0.27 -1.50 23.31
CA PRO A 270 0.42 -0.46 24.07
C PRO A 270 1.94 -0.46 23.84
#